data_AF-A0A0Q7W706-F1
#
_entry.id   AF-A0A0Q7W706-F1
#
_cell.length_a   1.000
_cell.length_b   1.000
_cell.length_c   1.000
_cell.angle_alpha   90.00
_cell.angle_beta   90.00
_cell.angle_gamma   90.00
#
_symmetry.space_group_name_H-M   'P 1'
#
loop_
_entity.id
_entity.type
_entity.pdbx_description
1 polymer ?
#
loop_
_entity_poly.entity_id
_entity_poly.type
_entity_poly.pdbx_seq_one_letter_code
_entity_poly.pdbx_strand_id
1 'polypeptide(L)'
;MENFQSLASMLDLYQLSLTIILVLHALSLVPQWQRQYFHPRLMRVAMLGMMLGIAQGAVIAAAVEYSAIVRGGGIALLGAAIMMHAWVALQNLLASYAFVRLHRASAMMAHRMVWAQRPLGYLSAALTVVAGCTLA
;
A
#
# COMPACT_ATOMS: atom_id res chain seq x y z
N MET A 1 5.01 14.42 -27.25
CA MET A 1 4.78 12.96 -27.15
C MET A 1 5.56 12.33 -26.00
N GLU A 2 6.81 12.72 -25.74
CA GLU A 2 7.66 12.14 -24.68
C GLU A 2 7.04 12.24 -23.25
N ASN A 3 6.42 13.38 -22.91
CA ASN A 3 5.79 13.55 -21.58
C ASN A 3 4.62 12.58 -21.32
N PHE A 4 3.87 12.19 -22.36
CA PHE A 4 2.75 11.26 -22.19
C PHE A 4 3.21 9.81 -22.05
N GLN A 5 4.27 9.41 -22.75
CA GLN A 5 4.87 8.09 -22.59
C GLN A 5 5.54 7.91 -21.23
N SER A 6 6.25 8.92 -20.73
CA SER A 6 6.82 8.89 -19.38
C SER A 6 5.75 8.84 -18.29
N LEU A 7 4.55 9.35 -18.57
CA LEU A 7 3.45 9.34 -17.63
C LEU A 7 2.81 7.96 -17.52
N ALA A 8 2.51 7.37 -18.68
CA ALA A 8 1.97 6.02 -18.76
C ALA A 8 2.90 5.02 -18.05
N SER A 9 4.22 5.12 -18.28
CA SER A 9 5.19 4.24 -17.61
C SER A 9 5.25 4.42 -16.09
N MET A 10 5.05 5.65 -15.58
CA MET A 10 4.93 5.92 -14.14
C MET A 10 3.67 5.30 -13.53
N LEU A 11 2.52 5.45 -14.19
CA LEU A 11 1.26 4.88 -13.73
C LEU A 11 1.28 3.35 -13.77
N ASP A 12 1.89 2.75 -14.79
CA ASP A 12 2.13 1.30 -14.86
C ASP A 12 3.02 0.83 -13.70
N LEU A 13 4.09 1.56 -13.40
CA LEU A 13 4.97 1.27 -12.27
C LEU A 13 4.22 1.35 -10.93
N TYR A 14 3.34 2.34 -10.78
CA TYR A 14 2.49 2.49 -9.59
C TYR A 14 1.49 1.34 -9.46
N GLN A 15 0.90 0.91 -10.56
CA GLN A 15 -0.02 -0.22 -10.58
C GLN A 15 0.68 -1.55 -10.25
N LEU A 16 1.87 -1.76 -10.80
CA LEU A 16 2.73 -2.90 -10.44
C LEU A 16 3.08 -2.86 -8.94
N SER A 17 3.48 -1.69 -8.43
CA SER A 17 3.82 -1.49 -7.02
C SER A 17 2.64 -1.80 -6.11
N LEU A 18 1.44 -1.29 -6.43
CA LEU A 18 0.21 -1.59 -5.70
C LEU A 18 -0.15 -3.08 -5.73
N THR A 19 0.05 -3.73 -6.87
CA THR A 19 -0.17 -5.18 -6.99
C THR A 19 0.74 -5.93 -6.01
N ILE A 20 2.02 -5.56 -5.95
CA ILE A 20 2.96 -6.14 -4.97
C ILE A 20 2.48 -5.87 -3.54
N ILE A 21 2.06 -4.65 -3.22
CA ILE A 21 1.57 -4.27 -1.88
C ILE A 21 0.35 -5.10 -1.48
N LEU A 22 -0.60 -5.29 -2.38
CA LEU A 22 -1.79 -6.13 -2.16
C LEU A 22 -1.39 -7.59 -1.92
N VAL A 23 -0.44 -8.12 -2.71
CA VAL A 23 0.11 -9.45 -2.50
C VAL A 23 0.79 -9.57 -1.14
N LEU A 24 1.54 -8.56 -0.68
CA LEU A 24 2.14 -8.57 0.66
C LEU A 24 1.07 -8.64 1.77
N HIS A 25 -0.03 -7.90 1.63
CA HIS A 25 -1.16 -8.00 2.57
C HIS A 25 -1.83 -9.38 2.52
N ALA A 26 -2.05 -9.94 1.34
CA ALA A 26 -2.59 -11.29 1.20
C ALA A 26 -1.67 -12.34 1.82
N LEU A 27 -0.36 -12.25 1.57
CA LEU A 27 0.66 -13.12 2.17
C LEU A 27 0.74 -12.95 3.68
N SER A 28 0.42 -11.78 4.23
CA SER A 28 0.35 -11.59 5.68
C SER A 28 -0.81 -12.36 6.35
N LEU A 29 -1.82 -12.78 5.58
CA LEU A 29 -2.95 -13.59 6.04
C LEU A 29 -2.68 -15.10 5.95
N VAL A 30 -1.84 -15.54 5.00
CA VAL A 30 -1.53 -16.97 4.79
C VAL A 30 -1.06 -17.67 6.07
N PRO A 31 -0.11 -17.13 6.87
CA PRO A 31 0.32 -17.76 8.11
C PRO A 31 -0.81 -17.91 9.14
N GLN A 32 -1.75 -16.95 9.18
CA GLN A 32 -2.89 -16.97 10.12
C GLN A 32 -3.88 -18.07 9.73
N TRP A 33 -4.12 -18.25 8.42
CA TRP A 33 -4.95 -19.33 7.89
C TRP A 33 -4.36 -20.71 8.19
N GLN A 34 -3.05 -20.89 7.94
CA GLN A 34 -2.37 -22.18 8.14
C GLN A 34 -2.43 -22.70 9.58
N ARG A 35 -2.41 -21.80 10.56
CA ARG A 35 -2.45 -22.16 11.99
C ARG A 35 -3.87 -22.12 12.58
N GLN A 36 -4.90 -21.84 11.76
CA GLN A 36 -6.29 -21.64 12.20
C GLN A 36 -6.40 -20.65 13.37
N TYR A 37 -5.47 -19.69 13.45
CA TYR A 37 -5.36 -18.77 14.56
C TYR A 37 -5.42 -17.33 14.03
N PHE A 38 -6.55 -16.69 14.29
CA PHE A 38 -6.83 -15.34 13.80
C PHE A 38 -6.43 -14.31 14.83
N HIS A 39 -5.39 -13.53 14.55
CA HIS A 39 -5.07 -12.38 15.39
C HIS A 39 -5.85 -11.16 14.87
N PRO A 40 -6.88 -10.68 15.58
CA PRO A 40 -7.82 -9.68 15.06
C PRO A 40 -7.16 -8.37 14.65
N ARG A 41 -6.05 -7.99 15.30
CA ARG A 41 -5.29 -6.79 14.97
C ARG A 41 -4.58 -6.90 13.61
N LEU A 42 -3.87 -8.01 13.37
CA LEU A 42 -3.16 -8.23 12.10
C LEU A 42 -4.13 -8.37 10.93
N MET A 43 -5.23 -9.09 11.15
CA MET A 43 -6.28 -9.25 10.14
C MET A 43 -6.92 -7.91 9.78
N ARG A 44 -7.21 -7.05 10.78
CA ARG A 44 -7.75 -5.71 10.52
C ARG A 44 -6.80 -4.85 9.70
N VAL A 45 -5.50 -4.85 10.04
CA VAL A 45 -4.50 -4.08 9.28
C VAL A 45 -4.42 -4.59 7.85
N ALA A 46 -4.35 -5.91 7.64
CA ALA A 46 -4.31 -6.50 6.31
C ALA A 46 -5.54 -6.12 5.48
N MET A 47 -6.74 -6.22 6.06
CA MET A 47 -8.00 -5.87 5.38
C MET A 47 -8.08 -4.38 5.04
N LEU A 48 -7.76 -3.50 5.98
CA LEU A 48 -7.74 -2.06 5.73
C LEU A 48 -6.69 -1.69 4.68
N GLY A 49 -5.53 -2.34 4.71
CA GLY A 49 -4.49 -2.21 3.69
C GLY A 49 -4.99 -2.64 2.32
N MET A 50 -5.65 -3.79 2.21
CA MET A 50 -6.25 -4.24 0.95
C MET A 50 -7.28 -3.23 0.42
N MET A 51 -8.19 -2.74 1.27
CA MET A 51 -9.17 -1.72 0.88
C MET A 51 -8.50 -0.44 0.38
N LEU A 52 -7.46 0.03 1.08
CA LEU A 52 -6.70 1.21 0.67
C LEU A 52 -5.99 0.99 -0.67
N GLY A 53 -5.40 -0.20 -0.89
CA GLY A 53 -4.73 -0.53 -2.14
C GLY A 53 -5.68 -0.59 -3.33
N ILE A 54 -6.90 -1.11 -3.12
CA ILE A 54 -7.96 -1.09 -4.14
C ILE A 54 -8.37 0.36 -4.44
N ALA A 55 -8.55 1.20 -3.41
CA ALA A 55 -8.88 2.61 -3.60
C ALA A 55 -7.77 3.36 -4.38
N GLN A 56 -6.50 3.12 -4.07
CA GLN A 56 -5.36 3.66 -4.81
C GLN A 56 -5.34 3.18 -6.27
N GLY A 57 -5.63 1.90 -6.51
CA GLY A 57 -5.75 1.35 -7.86
C GLY A 57 -6.89 1.99 -8.66
N ALA A 58 -8.02 2.26 -8.02
CA ALA A 58 -9.14 2.97 -8.65
C ALA A 58 -8.76 4.41 -9.05
N VAL A 59 -7.99 5.10 -8.21
CA VAL A 59 -7.47 6.44 -8.54
C VAL A 59 -6.52 6.39 -9.75
N ILE A 60 -5.65 5.39 -9.84
CA ILE A 60 -4.78 5.21 -11.02
C ILE A 60 -5.62 4.96 -12.28
N ALA A 61 -6.58 4.03 -12.21
CA ALA A 61 -7.43 3.69 -13.35
C ALA A 61 -8.21 4.92 -13.87
N ALA A 62 -8.79 5.70 -12.96
CA ALA A 62 -9.44 6.96 -13.31
C ALA A 62 -8.46 7.96 -13.94
N ALA A 63 -7.26 8.12 -13.37
CA ALA A 63 -6.26 9.04 -13.93
C ALA A 63 -5.80 8.65 -15.35
N VAL A 64 -5.74 7.34 -15.66
CA VAL A 64 -5.45 6.82 -17.00
C VAL A 64 -6.60 7.11 -17.97
N GLU A 65 -7.84 6.84 -17.55
CA GLU A 65 -9.03 6.99 -18.40
C GLU A 65 -9.30 8.46 -18.77
N TYR A 66 -9.23 9.36 -17.80
CA TYR A 66 -9.58 10.77 -18.02
C TYR A 66 -8.47 11.61 -18.67
N SER A 67 -7.34 11.00 -19.07
CA SER A 67 -6.19 11.70 -19.67
C SER A 67 -5.86 12.97 -18.89
N ALA A 68 -5.79 12.85 -17.55
CA ALA A 68 -5.76 13.95 -16.62
C ALA A 68 -4.82 15.07 -17.08
N ILE A 69 -5.20 16.34 -16.88
CA ILE A 69 -4.27 17.46 -17.04
C ILE A 69 -3.26 17.35 -15.91
N VAL A 70 -2.17 16.64 -16.19
CA VAL A 70 -1.19 16.23 -15.18
C VAL A 70 -0.53 17.46 -14.59
N ARG A 71 -0.94 17.81 -13.36
CA ARG A 71 -0.11 18.57 -12.46
C ARG A 71 0.82 17.58 -11.79
N GLY A 72 2.12 17.64 -12.07
CA GLY A 72 3.12 16.71 -11.52
C GLY A 72 3.06 16.51 -10.00
N GLY A 73 2.49 17.47 -9.26
CA GLY A 73 2.17 17.34 -7.84
C GLY A 73 1.22 16.17 -7.50
N GLY A 74 0.17 15.92 -8.29
CA GLY A 74 -0.78 14.82 -8.03
C GLY A 74 -0.13 13.44 -8.13
N ILE A 75 0.75 13.26 -9.13
CA ILE A 75 1.51 12.03 -9.32
C ILE A 75 2.51 11.82 -8.18
N ALA A 76 3.22 12.87 -7.78
CA ALA A 76 4.15 12.80 -6.65
C ALA A 76 3.43 12.44 -5.33
N LEU A 77 2.25 13.01 -5.08
CA LEU A 77 1.42 12.68 -3.92
C LEU A 77 0.96 11.21 -3.94
N LEU A 78 0.55 10.71 -5.11
CA LEU A 78 0.17 9.32 -5.28
C LEU A 78 1.35 8.37 -5.06
N GLY A 79 2.53 8.69 -5.62
CA GLY A 79 3.74 7.91 -5.37
C GLY A 79 4.12 7.88 -3.89
N ALA A 80 4.06 9.01 -3.20
CA ALA A 80 4.27 9.07 -1.76
C ALA A 80 3.24 8.22 -0.99
N ALA A 81 1.96 8.28 -1.37
CA ALA A 81 0.91 7.47 -0.77
C ALA A 81 1.19 5.96 -0.92
N ILE A 82 1.61 5.52 -2.11
CA ILE A 82 1.96 4.12 -2.40
C ILE A 82 3.18 3.68 -1.57
N MET A 83 4.21 4.51 -1.46
CA MET A 83 5.39 4.20 -0.63
C MET A 83 5.05 4.03 0.86
N MET A 84 4.22 4.94 1.40
CA MET A 84 3.74 4.82 2.78
C MET A 84 2.90 3.55 2.97
N HIS A 85 2.10 3.17 1.97
CA HIS A 85 1.31 1.95 2.01
C HIS A 85 2.19 0.69 1.96
N ALA A 86 3.23 0.69 1.11
CA ALA A 86 4.21 -0.39 1.04
C ALA A 86 4.90 -0.62 2.39
N TRP A 87 5.25 0.46 3.09
CA TRP A 87 5.81 0.39 4.43
C TRP A 87 4.87 -0.34 5.41
N VAL A 88 3.58 -0.01 5.39
CA VAL A 88 2.56 -0.66 6.23
C VAL A 88 2.40 -2.13 5.88
N ALA A 89 2.39 -2.48 4.59
CA ALA A 89 2.29 -3.86 4.13
C ALA A 89 3.49 -4.71 4.55
N LEU A 90 4.71 -4.18 4.40
CA LEU A 90 5.94 -4.84 4.85
C LEU A 90 5.94 -5.07 6.37
N GLN A 91 5.57 -4.06 7.15
CA GLN A 91 5.46 -4.20 8.60
C GLN A 91 4.48 -5.31 8.99
N ASN A 92 3.33 -5.36 8.33
CA ASN A 92 2.28 -6.33 8.61
C ASN A 92 2.73 -7.76 8.24
N LEU A 93 3.41 -7.93 7.11
CA LEU A 93 3.99 -9.22 6.71
C LEU A 93 5.04 -9.69 7.73
N LEU A 94 5.95 -8.82 8.14
CA LEU A 94 6.98 -9.13 9.15
C LEU A 94 6.34 -9.50 10.49
N ALA A 95 5.29 -8.80 10.92
CA ALA A 95 4.56 -9.08 12.14
C ALA A 95 3.87 -10.45 12.08
N SER A 96 3.16 -10.76 10.99
CA SER A 96 2.53 -12.07 10.77
C SER A 96 3.56 -13.20 10.73
N TYR A 97 4.68 -13.00 10.03
CA TYR A 97 5.75 -14.00 9.95
C TYR A 97 6.43 -14.24 11.29
N ALA A 98 6.75 -13.16 12.03
CA ALA A 98 7.32 -13.23 13.36
C ALA A 98 6.39 -13.98 14.33
N PHE A 99 5.10 -13.69 14.27
CA PHE A 99 4.09 -14.29 15.13
C PHE A 99 3.97 -15.81 14.89
N VAL A 100 3.95 -16.25 13.62
CA VAL A 100 3.74 -17.67 13.30
C VAL A 100 5.01 -18.52 13.38
N ARG A 101 6.17 -17.96 13.05
CA ARG A 101 7.45 -18.71 13.04
C ARG A 101 8.33 -18.43 14.26
N LEU A 102 7.86 -17.64 15.23
CA LEU A 102 8.65 -17.19 16.39
C LEU A 102 10.00 -16.57 15.97
N HIS A 103 10.02 -15.93 14.79
CA HIS A 103 11.27 -15.44 14.19
C HIS A 103 11.68 -14.09 14.79
N ARG A 104 12.72 -14.12 15.62
CA ARG A 104 13.16 -12.97 16.44
C ARG A 104 13.54 -11.73 15.64
N ALA A 105 14.26 -11.88 14.52
CA ALA A 105 14.68 -10.74 13.71
C ALA A 105 13.48 -10.00 13.09
N SER A 106 12.50 -10.74 12.56
CA SER A 106 11.26 -10.18 12.02
C SER A 106 10.44 -9.49 13.12
N ALA A 107 10.40 -10.07 14.32
CA ALA A 107 9.72 -9.45 15.47
C ALA A 107 10.34 -8.09 15.83
N MET A 108 11.68 -8.02 15.88
CA MET A 108 12.39 -6.77 16.18
C MET A 108 12.16 -5.70 15.11
N MET A 109 12.22 -6.05 13.82
CA MET A 109 11.93 -5.10 12.74
C MET A 109 10.47 -4.63 12.78
N ALA A 110 9.51 -5.55 12.89
CA ALA A 110 8.09 -5.21 12.95
C ALA A 110 7.76 -4.31 14.16
N HIS A 111 8.41 -4.53 15.30
CA HIS A 111 8.26 -3.71 16.49
C HIS A 111 8.83 -2.29 16.29
N ARG A 112 10.01 -2.16 15.69
CA ARG A 112 10.60 -0.84 15.37
C ARG A 112 9.71 -0.02 14.43
N MET A 113 9.04 -0.69 13.49
CA MET A 113 8.17 -0.04 12.51
C MET A 113 6.77 0.29 13.06
N VAL A 114 6.37 -0.25 14.22
CA VAL A 114 4.99 -0.20 14.72
C VAL A 114 4.48 1.22 14.94
N TRP A 115 5.37 2.12 15.37
CA TRP A 115 5.05 3.52 15.66
C TRP A 115 4.63 4.29 14.42
N ALA A 116 5.21 3.95 13.27
CA ALA A 116 4.93 4.60 12.00
C ALA A 116 3.69 4.00 11.30
N GLN A 117 3.23 2.81 11.69
CA GLN A 117 2.21 2.07 10.95
C GLN A 117 0.88 2.82 10.81
N ARG A 118 0.30 3.28 11.93
CA ARG A 118 -0.96 4.04 11.92
C ARG A 118 -0.84 5.39 11.22
N PRO A 119 0.12 6.27 11.56
CA PRO A 119 0.21 7.57 10.92
C PRO A 119 0.47 7.44 9.42
N LEU A 120 1.33 6.50 8.98
CA LEU A 120 1.56 6.28 7.55
C LEU A 120 0.34 5.73 6.83
N GLY A 121 -0.46 4.87 7.46
CA GLY A 121 -1.72 4.40 6.88
C GLY A 121 -2.71 5.54 6.65
N TYR A 122 -2.90 6.43 7.63
CA TYR A 122 -3.78 7.59 7.49
C TYR A 122 -3.25 8.63 6.51
N LEU A 123 -1.95 8.92 6.55
CA LEU A 123 -1.31 9.84 5.60
C LEU A 123 -1.42 9.29 4.18
N SER A 124 -1.19 7.99 3.97
CA SER A 124 -1.38 7.35 2.68
C SER A 124 -2.81 7.50 2.17
N ALA A 125 -3.82 7.28 3.01
CA ALA A 125 -5.22 7.51 2.66
C ALA A 125 -5.49 8.97 2.30
N ALA A 126 -5.04 9.92 3.13
CA ALA A 126 -5.23 11.35 2.88
C ALA A 126 -4.56 11.78 1.56
N LEU A 127 -3.32 11.37 1.32
CA LEU A 127 -2.59 11.66 0.09
C LEU A 127 -3.26 11.03 -1.14
N THR A 128 -3.83 9.84 -1.01
CA THR A 128 -4.61 9.19 -2.09
C THR A 128 -5.84 10.01 -2.46
N VAL A 129 -6.57 10.52 -1.46
CA VAL A 129 -7.74 11.39 -1.69
C VAL A 129 -7.32 12.68 -2.38
N VAL A 130 -6.29 13.36 -1.88
CA VAL A 130 -5.78 14.60 -2.49
C VAL A 130 -5.30 14.34 -3.92
N ALA A 131 -4.54 13.26 -4.14
CA ALA A 131 -4.10 12.87 -5.47
C ALA A 131 -5.29 12.64 -6.40
N GLY A 132 -6.31 11.89 -5.96
CA GLY A 132 -7.55 11.66 -6.71
C GLY A 132 -8.26 12.96 -7.09
N CYS A 133 -8.40 13.91 -6.17
CA CYS A 133 -9.00 15.22 -6.47
C CYS A 133 -8.16 16.10 -7.40
N THR A 134 -6.85 15.86 -7.48
CA THR A 134 -5.95 16.64 -8.36
C THR A 134 -5.72 15.99 -9.72
N LEU A 135 -6.04 14.71 -9.85
CA LEU A 135 -5.85 13.90 -11.06
C LEU A 135 -7.18 13.59 -11.77
N ALA A 136 -8.32 13.69 -11.09
CA ALA A 136 -9.66 13.68 -11.72
C ALA A 136 -10.01 15.08 -12.25
#